data_AF-A0A7V7VKD1-F1
#
_entry.id   AF-A0A7V7VKD1-F1
#
_cell.length_a   1.000
_cell.length_b   1.000
_cell.length_c   1.000
_cell.angle_alpha   90.00
_cell.angle_beta   90.00
_cell.angle_gamma   90.00
#
_symmetry.space_group_name_H-M   'P 1'
#
loop_
_entity.id
_entity.type
_entity.pdbx_description
1 polymer ?
#
loop_
_entity_poly.entity_id
_entity_poly.type
_entity_poly.pdbx_seq_one_letter_code
_entity_poly.pdbx_strand_id
1 'polypeptide(L)'
;MRLTPHQKNAIQVAVGRQDPEARIILFGSRADDRAKGGDIDLLIISERIGLHQEWEIRRDILDEIGWQKLDLIVRRSNQLDSPIASTAMETGIPL
;
A
#
# COMPACT_ATOMS: atom_id res chain seq x y z
N MET A 1 -11.83 7.05 3.60
CA MET A 1 -10.43 6.66 3.83
C MET A 1 -9.94 7.10 5.21
N ARG A 2 -9.50 6.14 6.02
CA ARG A 2 -8.98 6.33 7.38
C ARG A 2 -7.44 6.34 7.44
N LEU A 3 -6.82 7.18 6.61
CA LEU A 3 -5.40 7.52 6.67
C LEU A 3 -5.23 8.99 7.02
N THR A 4 -4.30 9.31 7.91
CA THR A 4 -3.91 10.70 8.13
C THR A 4 -3.11 11.24 6.94
N PRO A 5 -3.06 12.57 6.72
CA PRO A 5 -2.21 13.15 5.68
C PRO A 5 -0.74 12.74 5.81
N HIS A 6 -0.26 12.63 7.06
CA HIS A 6 1.09 12.14 7.37
C HIS A 6 1.32 10.70 6.89
N GLN A 7 0.39 9.79 7.21
CA GLN A 7 0.47 8.38 6.79
C GLN A 7 0.44 8.25 5.27
N LYS A 8 -0.49 8.96 4.61
CA LYS A 8 -0.58 8.97 3.15
C LYS A 8 0.73 9.44 2.52
N ASN A 9 1.29 10.53 3.01
CA ASN A 9 2.55 11.08 2.52
C ASN A 9 3.73 10.11 2.73
N ALA A 10 3.85 9.50 3.92
CA ALA A 10 4.88 8.52 4.21
C ALA A 10 4.85 7.33 3.23
N ILE A 11 3.65 6.81 2.96
CA ILE A 11 3.44 5.72 1.99
C ILE A 11 3.87 6.15 0.58
N GLN A 12 3.39 7.29 0.10
CA GLN A 12 3.69 7.77 -1.26
C GLN A 12 5.19 8.05 -1.45
N VAL A 13 5.85 8.64 -0.45
CA VAL A 13 7.29 8.92 -0.48
C VAL A 13 8.10 7.63 -0.47
N ALA A 14 7.79 6.69 0.43
CA ALA A 14 8.54 5.44 0.55
C ALA A 14 8.45 4.60 -0.74
N VAL A 15 7.25 4.47 -1.31
CA VAL A 15 7.06 3.73 -2.57
C VAL A 15 7.70 4.47 -3.75
N GLY A 16 7.46 5.79 -3.87
CA GLY A 16 7.98 6.61 -4.97
C GLY A 16 9.51 6.68 -5.03
N ARG A 17 10.21 6.53 -3.89
CA ARG A 17 11.68 6.41 -3.85
C ARG A 17 12.18 5.17 -4.56
N GLN A 18 11.43 4.06 -4.47
CA GLN A 18 11.80 2.79 -5.11
C GLN A 18 11.33 2.74 -6.57
N ASP A 19 10.13 3.25 -6.82
CA ASP A 19 9.56 3.33 -8.17
C ASP A 19 8.54 4.49 -8.27
N PRO A 20 8.91 5.60 -8.95
CA PRO A 20 8.02 6.75 -9.15
C PRO A 20 6.77 6.43 -9.99
N GLU A 21 6.79 5.34 -10.77
CA GLU A 21 5.67 4.92 -11.63
C GLU A 21 4.78 3.88 -10.95
N ALA A 22 5.11 3.47 -9.72
CA ALA A 22 4.31 2.50 -8.98
C ALA A 22 2.92 3.06 -8.67
N ARG A 23 1.90 2.22 -8.89
CA ARG A 23 0.52 2.54 -8.48
C ARG A 23 0.29 2.02 -7.08
N ILE A 24 -0.27 2.86 -6.21
CA ILE A 24 -0.53 2.54 -4.82
C ILE A 24 -2.04 2.56 -4.59
N ILE A 25 -2.55 1.46 -4.06
CA ILE A 25 -3.98 1.29 -3.79
C ILE A 25 -4.14 0.88 -2.33
N LEU A 26 -4.82 1.72 -1.55
CA LEU A 26 -5.27 1.37 -0.21
C LEU A 26 -6.53 0.52 -0.32
N PHE A 27 -6.53 -0.66 0.28
CA PHE A 27 -7.72 -1.50 0.34
C PHE A 27 -8.02 -1.92 1.78
N GLY A 28 -9.01 -2.82 1.93
CA GLY A 28 -9.37 -3.34 3.24
C GLY A 28 -10.04 -2.30 4.14
N SER A 29 -9.88 -2.49 5.46
CA SER A 29 -10.70 -1.78 6.46
C SER A 29 -10.48 -0.26 6.52
N ARG A 30 -9.35 0.24 6.02
CA ARG A 30 -9.05 1.68 6.01
C ARG A 30 -9.49 2.40 4.74
N ALA A 31 -9.89 1.67 3.70
CA ALA A 31 -10.52 2.28 2.53
C ALA A 31 -11.91 2.85 2.89
N ASP A 32 -12.69 2.13 3.70
CA ASP A 32 -14.02 2.54 4.17
C ASP A 32 -13.98 3.28 5.52
N ASP A 33 -14.56 4.49 5.58
CA ASP A 33 -14.65 5.29 6.82
C ASP A 33 -15.58 4.70 7.88
N ARG A 34 -16.51 3.82 7.48
CA ARG A 34 -17.49 3.19 8.37
C ARG A 34 -17.03 1.84 8.91
N ALA A 35 -15.98 1.26 8.33
CA ALA A 35 -15.49 -0.05 8.71
C ALA A 35 -14.77 -0.01 10.07
N LYS A 36 -14.87 -1.14 10.79
CA LYS A 36 -14.07 -1.41 11.99
C LYS A 36 -12.81 -2.14 11.57
N GLY A 37 -11.67 -1.71 12.11
CA GLY A 37 -10.37 -2.24 11.73
C GLY A 37 -9.29 -1.19 11.93
N GLY A 38 -8.05 -1.69 12.02
CA GLY A 38 -6.88 -0.89 12.32
C GLY A 38 -5.76 -1.03 11.32
N ASP A 39 -5.72 -2.08 10.50
CA ASP A 39 -4.55 -2.43 9.67
C ASP A 39 -4.50 -1.57 8.40
N ILE A 40 -3.29 -1.30 7.91
CA ILE A 40 -3.07 -0.65 6.61
C ILE A 40 -2.76 -1.74 5.59
N ASP A 41 -3.68 -1.97 4.65
CA ASP A 41 -3.52 -2.93 3.56
C ASP A 41 -3.23 -2.17 2.25
N LEU A 42 -2.06 -2.40 1.65
CA LEU A 42 -1.64 -1.73 0.41
C LEU A 42 -1.35 -2.72 -0.70
N LEU A 43 -1.93 -2.47 -1.88
CA LEU A 43 -1.52 -3.08 -3.14
C LEU A 43 -0.63 -2.09 -3.87
N ILE A 44 0.60 -2.50 -4.15
CA ILE A 44 1.57 -1.77 -4.94
C ILE A 44 1.74 -2.49 -6.28
N ILE A 45 1.44 -1.78 -7.37
CA ILE A 45 1.63 -2.31 -8.72
C ILE A 45 2.88 -1.68 -9.31
N SER A 46 3.92 -2.47 -9.52
CA SER A 46 5.23 -2.02 -9.99
C SER A 46 5.96 -3.13 -10.73
N GLU A 47 6.75 -2.75 -11.74
CA GLU A 47 7.66 -3.66 -12.44
C GLU A 47 9.06 -3.71 -11.80
N ARG A 48 9.36 -2.77 -10.88
CA ARG A 48 10.70 -2.54 -10.31
C ARG A 48 10.84 -2.98 -8.87
N ILE A 49 9.75 -2.94 -8.10
CA ILE A 49 9.77 -3.29 -6.68
C ILE A 49 9.83 -4.81 -6.53
N GLY A 50 10.97 -5.31 -6.05
CA GLY A 50 11.15 -6.70 -5.62
C GLY A 50 11.11 -6.83 -4.10
N LEU A 51 11.47 -8.02 -3.60
CA LEU A 51 11.47 -8.31 -2.16
C LEU A 51 12.32 -7.32 -1.35
N HIS A 52 13.50 -6.94 -1.85
CA HIS A 52 14.38 -6.02 -1.14
C HIS A 52 13.74 -4.63 -1.00
N GLN A 53 13.19 -4.09 -2.09
CA GLN A 53 12.50 -2.79 -2.07
C GLN A 53 11.24 -2.84 -1.21
N GLU A 54 10.50 -3.95 -1.21
CA GLU A 54 9.34 -4.12 -0.33
C GLU A 54 9.72 -3.99 1.15
N TRP A 55 10.85 -4.59 1.57
CA TRP A 55 11.36 -4.45 2.93
C TRP A 55 11.76 -3.01 3.27
N GLU A 56 12.43 -2.31 2.35
CA GLU A 56 12.79 -0.91 2.54
C GLU A 56 11.56 0.00 2.64
N ILE A 57 10.55 -0.23 1.79
CA ILE A 57 9.27 0.49 1.85
C ILE A 57 8.60 0.26 3.20
N ARG A 58 8.52 -0.99 3.66
CA ARG A 58 7.92 -1.32 4.96
C ARG A 58 8.65 -0.61 6.10
N ARG A 59 9.99 -0.65 6.12
CA ARG A 59 10.81 0.05 7.12
C ARG A 59 10.55 1.55 7.09
N ASP A 60 10.70 2.19 5.93
CA ASP A 60 10.60 3.64 5.78
C ASP A 60 9.22 4.17 6.20
N ILE A 61 8.14 3.43 5.89
CA ILE A 61 6.79 3.79 6.33
C ILE A 61 6.70 3.72 7.86
N LEU A 62 7.13 2.61 8.47
CA LEU A 62 7.00 2.39 9.91
C LEU A 62 7.89 3.31 10.75
N ASP A 63 9.07 3.67 10.24
CA ASP A 63 9.95 4.67 10.88
C ASP A 63 9.27 6.05 10.93
N GLU A 64 8.48 6.40 9.90
CA GLU A 64 7.82 7.70 9.78
C GLU A 64 6.49 7.76 10.54
N ILE A 65 5.70 6.68 10.55
CA ILE A 65 4.34 6.67 11.15
C ILE A 65 4.26 5.98 12.50
N GLY A 66 5.35 5.34 12.93
CA GLY A 66 5.41 4.50 14.12
C GLY A 66 4.83 3.09 13.89
N TRP A 67 4.80 2.29 14.96
CA TRP A 67 4.27 0.94 14.88
C TRP A 67 2.79 0.95 14.50
N GLN A 68 2.51 0.27 13.39
CA GLN A 68 1.19 0.10 12.83
C GLN A 68 1.23 -1.18 12.01
N LYS A 69 0.24 -2.07 12.15
CA LYS A 69 0.19 -3.24 11.29
C LYS A 69 -0.01 -2.79 9.84
N LEU A 70 0.93 -3.20 8.99
CA LEU A 70 1.09 -2.77 7.61
C LEU A 70 1.32 -4.01 6.73
N ASP A 71 0.31 -4.36 5.95
CA ASP A 71 0.35 -5.45 4.99
C ASP A 71 0.58 -4.89 3.59
N LEU A 72 1.73 -5.26 3.00
CA LEU A 72 2.13 -4.83 1.66
C LEU A 72 2.00 -6.00 0.70
N ILE A 73 1.33 -5.78 -0.42
CA ILE A 73 1.25 -6.73 -1.52
C ILE A 73 1.84 -6.05 -2.75
N VAL A 74 2.96 -6.56 -3.26
CA VAL A 74 3.58 -6.06 -4.49
C VAL A 74 3.25 -7.01 -5.64
N ARG A 75 2.74 -6.46 -6.74
CA ARG A 75 2.43 -7.20 -7.96
C ARG A 75 2.92 -6.47 -9.19
N ARG A 76 3.27 -7.23 -10.23
CA ARG A 76 3.42 -6.68 -11.58
C ARG A 76 2.07 -6.47 -12.22
N SER A 77 2.01 -5.63 -13.25
CA SER A 77 0.76 -5.33 -13.96
C SER A 77 0.15 -6.56 -14.63
N ASN A 78 0.95 -7.59 -14.91
CA ASN A 78 0.50 -8.87 -15.47
C ASN A 78 0.16 -9.95 -14.40
N GLN A 79 0.19 -9.62 -13.12
CA GLN A 79 -0.04 -10.54 -11.98
C GLN A 79 -1.21 -10.08 -11.09
N LEU A 80 -2.22 -9.45 -11.69
CA LEU A 80 -3.38 -8.90 -10.98
C LEU A 80 -4.58 -9.86 -10.91
N ASP A 81 -4.38 -11.12 -11.28
CA ASP A 81 -5.39 -12.18 -11.31
C ASP A 81 -5.65 -12.84 -9.94
N SER A 82 -4.82 -12.53 -8.93
CA SER A 82 -5.06 -13.04 -7.58
C SER A 82 -6.32 -12.44 -6.95
N PRO A 83 -7.13 -13.20 -6.19
CA PRO A 83 -8.38 -12.71 -5.59
C PRO A 83 -8.22 -11.45 -4.75
N ILE A 84 -7.10 -11.33 -4.03
CA ILE A 84 -6.79 -10.16 -3.22
C ILE A 84 -6.46 -8.92 -4.07
N ALA A 85 -5.76 -9.10 -5.19
CA ALA A 85 -5.46 -8.00 -6.11
C ALA A 85 -6.74 -7.52 -6.81
N SER A 86 -7.60 -8.43 -7.27
CA SER A 86 -8.90 -8.07 -7.85
C SER A 86 -9.77 -7.30 -6.84
N THR A 87 -9.87 -7.81 -5.62
CA THR A 87 -10.63 -7.13 -4.54
C THR A 87 -10.07 -5.73 -4.25
N ALA A 88 -8.74 -5.60 -4.16
CA ALA A 88 -8.09 -4.32 -3.95
C ALA A 88 -8.32 -3.34 -5.11
N MET A 89 -8.30 -3.81 -6.36
CA MET A 89 -8.60 -2.99 -7.54
C MET A 89 -10.07 -2.55 -7.60
N GLU A 90 -11.01 -3.39 -7.17
CA GLU A 90 -12.44 -3.10 -7.20
C GLU A 90 -12.89 -2.17 -6.07
N THR A 91 -12.35 -2.36 -4.86
CA THR A 91 -12.82 -1.69 -3.64
C THR A 91 -11.84 -0.67 -3.07
N GLY A 92 -10.60 -0.69 -3.54
CA GLY A 92 -9.54 0.15 -3.02
C GLY A 92 -9.60 1.60 -3.52
N ILE A 93 -8.86 2.44 -2.82
CA ILE A 93 -8.73 3.87 -3.10
C ILE A 93 -7.30 4.14 -3.56
N PRO A 94 -7.10 4.73 -4.76
CA PRO A 94 -5.78 5.17 -5.20
C PRO A 94 -5.20 6.23 -4.26
N LEU A 95 -3.93 6.08 -3.89
CA LEU A 95 -3.23 7.04 -3.03
C LEU A 95 -2.50 8.11 -3.83
#